data_AF-A0AAD9RJP6-F1
#
_entry.id   AF-A0AAD9RJP6-F1
#
_cell.length_a   1.000
_cell.length_b   1.000
_cell.length_c   1.000
_cell.angle_alpha   90.00
_cell.angle_beta   90.00
_cell.angle_gamma   90.00
#
_symmetry.space_group_name_H-M   'P 1'
#
loop_
_entity.id
_entity.type
_entity.pdbx_description
1 polymer ?
#
loop_
_entity_poly.entity_id
_entity_poly.type
_entity_poly.pdbx_seq_one_letter_code
_entity_poly.pdbx_strand_id
1 'polypeptide(L)'
;MAGNKAQVNAVQTKPVEVSQQLQDGDKFIKWDEDSGVATPVTLKVDKFGFYLHWVAQNEEMDTLEIAMIRDTRTGKYAKIPKVVMLYFCLYSD
;
A
#
# COMPACT_ATOMS: atom_id res chain seq x y z
N MET A 1 48.29 22.99 -14.00
CA MET A 1 47.73 21.97 -13.09
C MET A 1 46.20 22.08 -13.16
N ALA A 2 45.54 21.26 -14.00
CA ALA A 2 44.08 21.29 -14.13
C ALA A 2 43.46 20.50 -12.97
N GLY A 3 42.72 21.17 -12.11
CA GLY A 3 42.00 20.56 -10.99
C GLY A 3 40.82 19.74 -11.50
N ASN A 4 40.95 18.42 -11.47
CA ASN A 4 39.88 17.49 -11.82
C ASN A 4 38.86 17.47 -10.66
N LYS A 5 37.74 18.20 -10.79
CA LYS A 5 36.63 18.09 -9.85
C LYS A 5 35.93 16.76 -10.12
N ALA A 6 36.21 15.75 -9.30
CA ALA A 6 35.44 14.52 -9.29
C ALA A 6 34.00 14.87 -8.92
N GLN A 7 33.10 14.82 -9.90
CA GLN A 7 31.67 14.98 -9.66
C GLN A 7 31.17 13.70 -9.01
N VAL A 8 31.16 13.69 -7.68
CA VAL A 8 30.56 12.62 -6.90
C VAL A 8 29.05 12.75 -7.10
N ASN A 9 28.47 11.95 -8.01
CA ASN A 9 27.04 11.72 -8.05
C ASN A 9 26.66 10.87 -6.83
N ALA A 10 26.71 11.46 -5.64
CA ALA A 10 26.15 10.86 -4.45
C ALA A 10 24.63 10.78 -4.65
N VAL A 11 24.09 9.57 -4.66
CA VAL A 11 22.64 9.36 -4.55
C VAL A 11 22.20 10.08 -3.27
N GLN A 12 21.48 11.19 -3.42
CA GLN A 12 20.89 11.90 -2.28
C GLN A 12 19.72 11.08 -1.77
N THR A 13 19.96 10.24 -0.77
CA THR A 13 18.90 9.53 -0.04
C THR A 13 18.15 10.53 0.82
N LYS A 14 16.97 10.96 0.37
CA LYS A 14 16.05 11.74 1.19
C LYS A 14 15.41 10.82 2.24
N PRO A 15 15.09 11.34 3.44
CA PRO A 15 14.24 10.62 4.37
C PRO A 15 12.89 10.30 3.71
N VAL A 16 12.27 9.19 4.13
CA VAL A 16 10.93 8.79 3.64
C VAL A 16 9.91 9.85 4.07
N GLU A 17 9.20 10.42 3.11
CA GLU A 17 8.09 11.33 3.34
C GLU A 17 6.78 10.64 2.93
N VAL A 18 5.88 10.42 3.88
CA VAL A 18 4.58 9.81 3.63
C VAL A 18 3.57 10.91 3.29
N SER A 19 2.92 10.81 2.14
CA SER A 19 1.90 11.80 1.72
C SER A 19 0.72 11.85 2.69
N GLN A 20 0.08 13.02 2.80
CA GLN A 20 -1.08 13.22 3.68
C GLN A 20 -2.24 12.26 3.33
N GLN A 21 -2.46 11.98 2.05
CA GLN A 21 -3.50 11.04 1.60
C GLN A 21 -3.30 9.62 2.17
N LEU A 22 -2.05 9.15 2.22
CA LEU A 22 -1.74 7.83 2.81
C LEU A 22 -1.89 7.82 4.33
N GLN A 23 -1.67 8.96 5.00
CA GLN A 23 -1.84 9.10 6.45
C GLN A 23 -3.33 9.20 6.84
N ASP A 24 -4.11 10.00 6.10
CA ASP A 24 -5.57 10.11 6.30
C ASP A 24 -6.26 8.78 6.02
N GLY A 25 -5.76 8.07 5.01
CA GLY A 25 -6.20 6.76 4.58
C GLY A 25 -7.29 6.81 3.53
N ASP A 26 -7.50 5.65 2.92
CA ASP A 26 -8.54 5.48 1.90
C ASP A 26 -9.31 4.18 2.14
N LYS A 27 -10.52 4.08 1.58
CA LYS A 27 -11.44 2.96 1.79
C LYS A 27 -11.17 1.88 0.76
N PHE A 28 -11.00 0.65 1.22
CA PHE A 28 -10.76 -0.52 0.39
C PHE A 28 -11.66 -1.69 0.78
N ILE A 29 -11.76 -2.67 -0.11
CA ILE A 29 -12.35 -3.97 0.20
C ILE A 29 -11.20 -4.98 0.34
N LYS A 30 -11.02 -5.50 1.56
CA LYS A 30 -10.10 -6.60 1.83
C LYS A 30 -10.82 -7.92 1.54
N TRP A 31 -10.20 -8.77 0.73
CA TRP A 31 -10.72 -10.08 0.39
C TRP A 31 -9.59 -11.10 0.30
N ASP A 32 -9.92 -12.37 0.50
CA ASP A 32 -9.02 -13.50 0.33
C ASP A 32 -9.70 -14.64 -0.45
N GLU A 33 -8.88 -15.51 -1.05
CA GLU A 33 -9.40 -16.61 -1.90
C GLU A 33 -10.06 -17.74 -1.10
N ASP A 34 -9.70 -17.90 0.18
CA ASP A 34 -10.10 -19.05 0.99
C ASP A 34 -11.48 -18.82 1.62
N SER A 35 -11.69 -17.63 2.15
CA SER A 35 -12.89 -17.25 2.90
C SER A 35 -14.03 -16.83 1.95
N GLY A 36 -13.70 -16.28 0.78
CA GLY A 36 -14.68 -15.66 -0.13
C GLY A 36 -15.38 -14.43 0.46
N VAL A 37 -14.87 -13.91 1.58
CA VAL A 37 -15.41 -12.76 2.31
C VAL A 37 -14.79 -11.46 1.78
N ALA A 38 -15.62 -10.43 1.72
CA ALA A 38 -15.25 -9.08 1.31
C ALA A 38 -15.51 -8.13 2.49
N THR A 39 -14.45 -7.61 3.11
CA THR A 39 -14.56 -6.74 4.28
C THR A 39 -14.18 -5.31 3.92
N PRO A 40 -15.09 -4.33 4.11
CA PRO A 40 -14.74 -2.93 3.99
C PRO A 40 -13.74 -2.51 5.08
N VAL A 41 -12.63 -1.92 4.68
CA VAL A 41 -11.56 -1.47 5.57
C VAL A 41 -11.11 -0.05 5.21
N THR A 42 -10.54 0.66 6.17
CA THR A 42 -9.79 1.91 5.91
C THR A 42 -8.30 1.61 6.04
N LEU A 43 -7.55 1.75 4.94
CA LEU A 43 -6.11 1.48 4.87
C LEU A 43 -5.32 2.78 5.08
N LYS A 44 -4.29 2.74 5.94
CA LYS A 44 -3.48 3.89 6.34
C LYS A 44 -2.01 3.53 6.50
N VAL A 45 -1.14 4.52 6.31
CA VAL A 45 0.30 4.43 6.55
C VAL A 45 0.69 5.34 7.70
N ASP A 46 1.56 4.86 8.58
CA ASP A 46 2.14 5.66 9.65
C ASP A 46 2.96 6.85 9.09
N LYS A 47 3.06 7.95 9.86
CA LYS A 47 3.81 9.15 9.50
C LYS A 47 5.28 8.87 9.16
N PHE A 48 5.90 7.88 9.78
CA PHE A 48 7.29 7.51 9.55
C PHE A 48 7.46 6.48 8.43
N GLY A 49 6.38 5.93 7.88
CA GLY A 49 6.41 4.97 6.78
C GLY A 49 6.90 3.57 7.19
N PHE A 50 6.79 3.21 8.47
CA PHE A 50 7.20 1.87 8.93
C PHE A 50 6.09 0.84 8.80
N TYR A 51 4.84 1.27 9.02
CA TYR A 51 3.71 0.37 9.13
C TYR A 51 2.57 0.78 8.19
N LEU A 52 2.00 -0.23 7.54
CA LEU A 52 0.72 -0.18 6.86
C LEU A 52 -0.30 -0.84 7.77
N HIS A 53 -1.41 -0.18 8.08
CA HIS A 53 -2.46 -0.74 8.92
C HIS A 53 -3.83 -0.54 8.28
N TRP A 54 -4.76 -1.43 8.58
CA TRP A 54 -6.14 -1.30 8.16
C TRP A 54 -7.08 -1.56 9.32
N VAL A 55 -8.16 -0.78 9.35
CA VAL A 55 -9.20 -0.89 10.38
C VAL A 55 -10.49 -1.32 9.71
N ALA A 56 -11.05 -2.43 10.16
CA ALA A 56 -12.34 -2.94 9.73
C ALA A 56 -13.50 -2.21 10.44
N GLN A 57 -14.72 -2.33 9.92
CA GLN A 57 -15.90 -1.66 10.48
C GLN A 57 -16.25 -2.09 11.92
N ASN A 58 -15.79 -3.26 12.34
CA ASN A 58 -15.95 -3.78 13.69
C ASN A 58 -14.80 -3.38 14.62
N GLU A 59 -14.02 -2.36 14.25
CA GLU A 59 -12.90 -1.82 15.03
C GLU A 59 -11.72 -2.79 15.20
N GLU A 60 -11.71 -3.91 14.46
CA GLU A 60 -10.53 -4.77 14.35
C GLU A 60 -9.44 -4.07 13.53
N MET A 61 -8.25 -3.95 14.11
CA MET A 61 -7.09 -3.32 13.50
C MET A 61 -6.00 -4.37 13.27
N ASP A 62 -5.54 -4.45 12.03
CA ASP A 62 -4.36 -5.24 11.65
C ASP A 62 -3.23 -4.32 11.21
N THR A 63 -1.99 -4.81 11.30
CA THR A 63 -0.79 -4.07 10.91
C THR A 63 0.17 -4.96 10.14
N LEU A 64 0.85 -4.37 9.15
CA LEU A 64 1.89 -4.96 8.31
C LEU A 64 3.12 -4.07 8.33
N GLU A 65 4.29 -4.67 8.55
CA GLU A 65 5.57 -3.98 8.42
C GLU A 65 5.90 -3.74 6.94
N ILE A 66 6.13 -2.49 6.56
CA ILE A 66 6.45 -2.12 5.17
C ILE A 66 7.76 -2.77 4.71
N ALA A 67 8.69 -3.02 5.64
CA ALA A 67 9.94 -3.72 5.36
C ALA A 67 9.75 -5.17 4.89
N MET A 68 8.61 -5.80 5.17
CA MET A 68 8.29 -7.15 4.69
C MET A 68 7.65 -7.17 3.30
N ILE A 69 7.21 -6.03 2.77
CA ILE A 69 6.58 -5.94 1.45
C ILE A 69 7.64 -6.20 0.38
N ARG A 70 7.41 -7.23 -0.44
CA ARG A 70 8.31 -7.56 -1.56
C ARG A 70 7.89 -6.90 -2.87
N ASP A 71 6.60 -6.70 -3.05
CA ASP A 71 5.99 -6.21 -4.28
C ASP A 71 4.58 -5.68 -4.02
N THR A 72 4.16 -4.65 -4.75
CA THR A 72 2.79 -4.12 -4.73
C THR A 72 2.27 -4.03 -6.16
N ARG A 73 1.02 -4.46 -6.38
CA ARG A 73 0.45 -4.56 -7.73
C ARG A 73 -0.90 -3.85 -7.82
N THR A 74 -1.16 -3.25 -8.98
CA THR A 74 -2.40 -2.55 -9.31
C THR A 74 -2.87 -2.89 -10.72
N GLY A 75 -4.14 -2.58 -11.02
CA GLY A 75 -4.74 -2.79 -12.34
C GLY A 75 -4.61 -4.23 -12.84
N LYS A 76 -4.19 -4.41 -14.10
CA LYS A 76 -4.07 -5.73 -14.74
C LYS A 76 -3.05 -6.67 -14.11
N TYR A 77 -2.13 -6.16 -13.30
CA TYR A 77 -1.13 -6.98 -12.61
C TYR A 77 -1.60 -7.40 -11.21
N ALA A 78 -2.65 -6.76 -10.68
CA ALA A 78 -3.26 -7.17 -9.43
C ALA A 78 -3.94 -8.53 -9.59
N LYS A 79 -4.01 -9.27 -8.49
CA LYS A 79 -4.74 -10.53 -8.45
C LYS A 79 -6.24 -10.24 -8.58
N ILE A 80 -6.89 -10.94 -9.50
CA ILE A 80 -8.33 -10.78 -9.74
C ILE A 80 -9.08 -11.83 -8.90
N PRO A 81 -10.08 -11.44 -8.09
CA PRO A 81 -10.88 -12.38 -7.33
C PRO A 81 -11.61 -13.31 -8.29
N LYS A 82 -11.70 -14.61 -7.96
CA LYS A 82 -12.40 -15.59 -8.81
C LYS A 82 -13.91 -15.64 -8.54
N VAL A 83 -14.35 -15.12 -7.39
CA VAL A 83 -15.76 -15.12 -6.98
C VAL A 83 -16.51 -14.00 -7.68
N VAL A 84 -17.61 -14.35 -8.37
CA VAL A 84 -18.39 -13.45 -9.22
C VAL A 84 -18.90 -12.19 -8.49
N MET A 85 -19.26 -12.30 -7.21
CA MET A 85 -19.72 -11.15 -6.42
C MET A 85 -18.63 -10.09 -6.17
N LEU A 86 -17.36 -10.51 -6.06
CA LEU A 86 -16.23 -9.60 -5.90
C LEU A 86 -15.81 -8.93 -7.21
N TYR A 87 -16.08 -9.57 -8.36
CA TYR A 87 -15.86 -8.97 -9.67
C TYR A 87 -16.67 -7.69 -9.86
N PHE A 88 -17.94 -7.69 -9.46
CA PHE A 88 -18.80 -6.51 -9.59
C PHE A 88 -18.27 -5.34 -8.76
N CYS A 89 -17.76 -5.58 -7.55
CA CYS A 89 -17.23 -4.51 -6.70
C CYS A 89 -15.96 -3.85 -7.28
N LEU A 90 -15.15 -4.58 -8.05
CA LEU A 90 -13.93 -4.05 -8.67
C LEU A 90 -14.14 -3.38 -10.04
N TYR A 91 -15.28 -3.61 -10.69
CA TYR A 91 -15.57 -3.13 -12.05
C TYR A 91 -16.78 -2.19 -12.13
N SER A 92 -17.36 -1.79 -10.99
CA SER A 92 -18.56 -0.94 -10.94
C SER A 92 -18.25 0.57 -10.78
N ASP A 93 -17.06 1.01 -11.20
CA ASP A 93 -16.74 2.44 -11.40
C ASP A 93 -17.01 2.86 -12.85
#